data_AF-A0A7R9DUJ3-F1
#
_entry.id   AF-A0A7R9DUJ3-F1
#
_cell.length_a   1.000
_cell.length_b   1.000
_cell.length_c   1.000
_cell.angle_alpha   90.00
_cell.angle_beta   90.00
_cell.angle_gamma   90.00
#
_symmetry.space_group_name_H-M   'P 1'
#
loop_
_entity.id
_entity.type
_entity.pdbx_description
1 polymer ?
#
loop_
_entity_poly.entity_id
_entity_poly.type
_entity_poly.pdbx_seq_one_letter_code
_entity_poly.pdbx_strand_id
1 'polypeptide(L)'
;MNNDYERIYPIAFMYERNTPRSRYITNELRKFYLNNEPIVNTTYNGLGLIYADALVCFGTDRESKLISSTNREPVYYYEFTYQGRYSFVYNPNTTTPYGVAHHDDLIYLFNISILFPSFQPGDREIKTVERMTKLWANFIQTG
;
A
#
# COMPACT_ATOMS: atom_id res chain seq x y z
N MET A 1 -8.40 -18.53 -3.32
CA MET A 1 -9.17 -17.72 -2.35
C MET A 1 -10.68 -17.87 -2.50
N ASN A 2 -11.26 -18.04 -3.70
CA ASN A 2 -12.72 -18.18 -3.85
C ASN A 2 -13.36 -19.35 -3.10
N ASN A 3 -12.69 -20.51 -3.08
CA ASN A 3 -13.31 -21.74 -2.54
C ASN A 3 -12.91 -22.04 -1.09
N ASP A 4 -12.06 -21.22 -0.48
CA ASP A 4 -11.39 -21.58 0.78
C ASP A 4 -10.95 -20.34 1.58
N TYR A 5 -11.77 -19.28 1.54
CA TYR A 5 -11.45 -17.99 2.14
C TYR A 5 -11.41 -18.07 3.68
N GLU A 6 -12.23 -18.90 4.34
CA GLU A 6 -12.20 -19.07 5.80
C GLU A 6 -10.86 -19.62 6.31
N ARG A 7 -10.17 -20.43 5.51
CA ARG A 7 -8.82 -20.91 5.84
C ARG A 7 -7.74 -19.92 5.43
N ILE A 8 -7.89 -19.30 4.25
CA ILE A 8 -6.83 -18.48 3.64
C ILE A 8 -6.78 -17.07 4.22
N TYR A 9 -7.91 -16.39 4.41
CA TYR A 9 -7.95 -14.98 4.82
C TYR A 9 -7.27 -14.74 6.17
N PRO A 10 -7.50 -15.56 7.22
CA PRO A 10 -6.77 -15.39 8.48
C PRO A 10 -5.24 -15.41 8.33
N ILE A 11 -4.74 -16.25 7.41
CA ILE A 11 -3.29 -16.35 7.12
C ILE A 11 -2.83 -15.13 6.32
N ALA A 12 -3.55 -14.79 5.25
CA ALA A 12 -3.18 -13.72 4.33
C ALA A 12 -3.26 -12.32 4.98
N PHE A 13 -4.19 -12.14 5.92
CA PHE A 13 -4.52 -10.85 6.54
C PHE A 13 -4.21 -10.85 8.05
N MET A 14 -3.40 -11.80 8.51
CA MET A 14 -2.73 -11.82 9.81
C MET A 14 -3.65 -11.70 11.04
N TYR A 15 -4.77 -12.42 11.05
CA TYR A 15 -5.62 -12.56 12.24
C TYR A 15 -5.77 -14.02 12.68
N GLU A 16 -6.39 -14.24 13.84
CA GLU A 16 -6.45 -15.57 14.45
C GLU A 16 -7.18 -16.59 13.56
N ARG A 17 -6.79 -17.87 13.67
CA ARG A 17 -7.32 -18.96 12.85
C ARG A 17 -8.30 -19.81 13.64
N ASN A 18 -9.25 -20.43 12.93
CA ASN A 18 -10.12 -21.49 13.43
C ASN A 18 -10.99 -21.10 14.64
N THR A 19 -11.47 -19.86 14.70
CA THR A 19 -12.37 -19.39 15.77
C THR A 19 -13.71 -18.89 15.18
N PRO A 20 -14.79 -18.79 16.00
CA PRO A 20 -16.00 -18.11 15.56
C PRO A 20 -15.74 -16.65 15.14
N ARG A 21 -14.81 -15.97 15.83
CA ARG A 21 -14.40 -14.60 15.52
C ARG A 21 -13.69 -14.51 14.16
N SER A 22 -12.80 -15.44 13.83
CA SER A 22 -12.10 -15.45 12.55
C SER A 22 -13.06 -15.61 11.36
N ARG A 23 -14.08 -16.47 11.51
CA ARG A 23 -15.15 -16.61 10.50
C ARG A 23 -15.95 -15.33 10.34
N TYR A 24 -16.30 -14.67 11.46
CA TYR A 24 -16.99 -13.38 11.42
C TYR A 24 -16.15 -12.32 10.68
N ILE A 25 -14.88 -12.14 11.05
CA ILE A 25 -13.96 -11.20 10.38
C ILE A 25 -13.86 -11.51 8.88
N THR A 26 -13.70 -12.79 8.53
CA THR A 26 -13.62 -13.23 7.13
C THR A 26 -14.84 -12.77 6.33
N ASN A 27 -16.04 -12.97 6.88
CA ASN A 27 -17.28 -12.61 6.22
C ASN A 27 -17.45 -11.09 6.09
N GLU A 28 -17.09 -10.33 7.11
CA GLU A 28 -17.15 -8.86 7.05
C GLU A 28 -16.15 -8.28 6.02
N LEU A 29 -14.93 -8.82 5.94
CA LEU A 29 -13.97 -8.41 4.91
C LEU A 29 -14.48 -8.69 3.50
N ARG A 30 -15.03 -9.89 3.25
CA ARG A 30 -15.62 -10.24 1.94
C ARG A 30 -16.79 -9.34 1.61
N LYS A 31 -17.66 -9.06 2.58
CA LYS A 31 -18.82 -8.20 2.39
C LYS A 31 -18.40 -6.78 2.05
N PHE A 32 -17.48 -6.20 2.81
CA PHE A 32 -17.08 -4.80 2.66
C PHE A 32 -16.30 -4.55 1.36
N TYR A 33 -15.28 -5.36 1.06
CA TYR A 33 -14.39 -5.09 -0.07
C TYR A 33 -14.79 -5.76 -1.38
N LEU A 34 -15.56 -6.86 -1.31
CA LEU A 34 -15.94 -7.65 -2.48
C LEU A 34 -17.45 -7.70 -2.70
N ASN A 35 -18.28 -7.09 -1.84
CA ASN A 35 -19.74 -7.25 -1.86
C ASN A 35 -20.18 -8.73 -1.86
N ASN A 36 -19.39 -9.61 -1.23
CA ASN A 36 -19.53 -11.07 -1.28
C ASN A 36 -19.39 -11.73 -2.66
N GLU A 37 -18.99 -10.99 -3.69
CA GLU A 37 -18.77 -11.52 -5.03
C GLU A 37 -17.50 -12.39 -5.11
N PRO A 38 -17.42 -13.29 -6.11
CA PRO A 38 -16.20 -14.04 -6.39
C PRO A 38 -15.05 -13.12 -6.78
N ILE A 39 -13.84 -13.47 -6.35
CA ILE A 39 -12.60 -12.83 -6.79
C ILE A 39 -12.34 -13.20 -8.25
N VAL A 40 -12.60 -12.26 -9.14
CA VAL A 40 -12.30 -12.28 -10.58
C VAL A 40 -11.65 -10.96 -10.98
N ASN A 41 -11.30 -10.79 -12.27
CA ASN A 41 -10.63 -9.59 -12.77
C ASN A 41 -11.32 -8.27 -12.38
N THR A 42 -12.66 -8.23 -12.36
CA THR A 42 -13.43 -7.03 -12.00
C THR A 42 -13.41 -6.70 -10.51
N THR A 43 -13.08 -7.67 -9.64
CA THR A 43 -13.07 -7.51 -8.18
C THR A 43 -11.64 -7.54 -7.59
N TYR A 44 -10.60 -7.68 -8.42
CA TYR A 44 -9.21 -7.73 -7.94
C TYR A 44 -8.80 -6.48 -7.15
N ASN A 45 -9.34 -5.31 -7.51
CA ASN A 45 -9.09 -4.09 -6.75
C ASN A 45 -9.57 -4.22 -5.30
N GLY A 46 -10.74 -4.84 -5.07
CA GLY A 46 -11.24 -5.10 -3.73
C GLY A 46 -10.31 -6.02 -2.93
N LEU A 47 -9.77 -7.07 -3.55
CA LEU A 47 -8.78 -7.93 -2.90
C LEU A 47 -7.49 -7.15 -2.58
N GLY A 48 -7.02 -6.30 -3.51
CA GLY A 48 -5.87 -5.43 -3.29
C GLY A 48 -6.06 -4.48 -2.11
N LEU A 49 -7.26 -3.91 -1.96
CA LEU A 49 -7.62 -3.05 -0.82
C LEU A 49 -7.62 -3.81 0.51
N ILE A 50 -8.11 -5.06 0.56
CA ILE A 50 -8.00 -5.89 1.77
C ILE A 50 -6.52 -6.07 2.16
N TYR A 51 -5.67 -6.38 1.18
CA TYR A 51 -4.22 -6.54 1.44
C TYR A 51 -3.58 -5.24 1.92
N ALA A 52 -3.89 -4.11 1.30
CA ALA A 52 -3.37 -2.80 1.69
C ALA A 52 -3.76 -2.47 3.13
N ASP A 53 -5.04 -2.59 3.48
CA ASP A 53 -5.53 -2.26 4.81
C ASP A 53 -5.04 -3.24 5.87
N ALA A 54 -5.06 -4.55 5.60
CA ALA A 54 -4.68 -5.56 6.56
C ALA A 54 -3.19 -5.57 6.88
N LEU A 55 -2.32 -5.36 5.88
CA LEU A 55 -0.88 -5.47 6.06
C LEU A 55 -0.19 -4.16 6.39
N VAL A 56 -0.75 -3.02 5.96
CA VAL A 56 -0.06 -1.72 6.05
C VAL A 56 -0.96 -0.65 6.65
N CYS A 57 -2.06 -0.28 5.97
CA CYS A 57 -2.75 0.98 6.29
C CYS A 57 -3.35 0.99 7.70
N PHE A 58 -4.06 -0.07 8.11
CA PHE A 58 -4.70 -0.11 9.43
C PHE A 58 -3.68 -0.08 10.57
N GLY A 59 -2.59 -0.82 10.44
CA GLY A 59 -1.50 -0.84 11.42
C GLY A 59 -0.88 0.54 11.58
N THR A 60 -0.49 1.16 10.48
CA THR A 60 0.16 2.48 10.45
C THR A 60 -0.76 3.59 10.95
N ASP A 61 -2.04 3.61 10.55
CA ASP A 61 -3.02 4.58 11.05
C ASP A 61 -3.23 4.45 12.56
N ARG A 62 -3.39 3.22 13.06
CA ARG A 62 -3.55 2.97 14.49
C ARG A 62 -2.31 3.37 15.29
N GLU A 63 -1.12 3.04 14.79
CA GLU A 63 0.15 3.40 15.42
C GLU A 63 0.34 4.92 15.45
N SER A 64 0.15 5.60 14.32
CA SER A 64 0.30 7.07 14.26
C SER A 64 -0.64 7.79 15.24
N LYS A 65 -1.90 7.35 15.36
CA LYS A 65 -2.86 7.87 16.35
C LYS A 65 -2.41 7.60 17.78
N LEU A 66 -1.92 6.39 18.07
CA LEU A 66 -1.43 6.05 19.40
C LEU A 66 -0.21 6.88 19.80
N ILE A 67 0.78 6.99 18.92
CA ILE A 67 1.98 7.80 19.17
C ILE A 67 1.58 9.26 19.30
N SER A 68 0.73 9.79 18.41
CA SER A 68 0.26 11.17 18.48
C SER A 68 -0.47 11.50 19.79
N SER A 69 -1.20 10.54 20.37
CA SER A 69 -1.91 10.74 21.64
C SER A 69 -1.02 10.71 22.89
N THR A 70 0.18 10.14 22.79
CA THR A 70 1.07 9.91 23.95
C THR A 70 2.38 10.67 23.86
N ASN A 71 2.83 11.00 22.66
CA ASN A 71 4.05 11.73 22.40
C ASN A 71 3.83 13.24 22.53
N ARG A 72 4.84 13.96 23.02
CA ARG A 72 4.84 15.42 23.10
C ARG A 72 5.40 16.08 21.84
N GLU A 73 6.17 15.32 21.07
CA GLU A 73 6.75 15.78 19.81
C GLU A 73 5.77 15.59 18.64
N PRO A 74 5.88 16.41 17.57
CA PRO A 74 5.08 16.24 16.36
C PRO A 74 5.23 14.86 15.73
N VAL A 75 4.12 14.31 15.25
CA VAL A 75 4.07 13.04 14.50
C VAL A 75 3.62 13.36 13.08
N TYR A 76 4.43 12.96 12.09
CA TYR A 76 4.13 13.15 10.68
C TYR A 76 3.81 11.81 10.02
N TYR A 77 2.84 11.83 9.12
CA TYR A 77 2.38 10.68 8.36
C TYR A 77 2.10 11.15 6.92
N TYR A 78 2.41 10.32 5.93
CA TYR A 78 2.12 10.62 4.53
C TYR A 78 1.51 9.42 3.82
N GLU A 79 0.72 9.72 2.79
CA GLU A 79 0.21 8.77 1.82
C GLU A 79 0.80 9.12 0.45
N PHE A 80 1.49 8.17 -0.16
CA PHE A 80 2.04 8.36 -1.50
C PHE A 80 1.03 7.90 -2.55
N THR A 81 0.64 8.80 -3.46
CA THR A 81 -0.44 8.57 -4.44
C THR A 81 -0.02 8.85 -5.89
N TYR A 82 1.25 9.17 -6.13
CA TYR A 82 1.72 9.47 -7.48
C TYR A 82 2.03 8.20 -8.28
N GLN A 83 1.29 7.96 -9.36
CA GLN A 83 1.56 6.89 -10.31
C GLN A 83 2.40 7.40 -11.49
N GLY A 84 3.70 7.08 -11.50
CA GLY A 84 4.60 7.38 -12.61
C GLY A 84 4.57 6.33 -13.72
N ARG A 85 5.56 6.38 -14.62
CA ARG A 85 5.71 5.39 -15.71
C ARG A 85 6.22 4.02 -15.24
N TYR A 86 6.90 4.00 -14.10
CA TYR A 86 7.56 2.81 -13.56
C TYR A 86 6.95 2.44 -12.21
N SER A 87 6.92 1.14 -11.93
CA SER A 87 6.41 0.56 -10.69
C SER A 87 7.14 -0.75 -10.40
N PHE A 88 7.09 -1.22 -9.16
CA PHE A 88 7.44 -2.60 -8.81
C PHE A 88 6.35 -3.60 -9.23
N VAL A 89 5.14 -3.15 -9.54
CA VAL A 89 4.01 -4.00 -9.92
C VAL A 89 3.32 -3.51 -11.19
N TYR A 90 3.30 -4.36 -12.21
CA TYR A 90 2.66 -4.09 -13.49
C TYR A 90 1.45 -4.99 -13.71
N ASN A 91 0.52 -4.53 -14.55
CA ASN A 91 -0.56 -5.38 -15.06
C ASN A 91 0.03 -6.59 -15.80
N PRO A 92 -0.55 -7.81 -15.65
CA PRO A 92 -0.02 -9.02 -16.26
C PRO A 92 0.20 -8.87 -17.77
N ASN A 93 1.39 -9.27 -18.24
CA ASN A 93 1.80 -9.20 -19.64
C ASN A 93 1.82 -7.78 -20.24
N THR A 94 1.98 -6.74 -19.43
CA THR A 94 2.10 -5.34 -19.90
C THR A 94 3.24 -4.60 -19.19
N THR A 95 3.57 -3.42 -19.70
CA THR A 95 4.42 -2.43 -19.02
C THR A 95 3.61 -1.32 -18.35
N THR A 96 2.30 -1.52 -18.17
CA THR A 96 1.43 -0.52 -17.53
C THR A 96 1.41 -0.77 -16.02
N PRO A 97 1.84 0.21 -15.18
CA PRO A 97 1.75 0.09 -13.74
C PRO A 97 0.33 -0.28 -13.30
N TYR A 98 0.21 -1.22 -12.36
CA TYR A 98 -1.09 -1.65 -11.85
C TYR A 98 -1.82 -0.52 -11.11
N GLY A 99 -1.04 0.30 -10.40
CA GLY A 99 -1.49 1.42 -9.59
C GLY A 99 -0.27 2.05 -8.93
N VAL A 100 -0.46 2.60 -7.73
CA VAL A 100 0.64 2.90 -6.81
C VAL A 100 0.83 1.70 -5.91
N ALA A 101 1.94 0.99 -6.08
CA ALA A 101 2.23 -0.25 -5.38
C ALA A 101 3.24 -0.06 -4.26
N HIS A 102 3.42 -1.13 -3.47
CA HIS A 102 4.42 -1.17 -2.41
C HIS A 102 5.82 -0.88 -2.97
N HIS A 103 6.54 0.03 -2.30
CA HIS A 103 7.86 0.56 -2.66
C HIS A 103 7.94 1.50 -3.87
N ASP A 104 6.83 1.83 -4.54
CA ASP A 104 6.90 2.75 -5.68
C ASP A 104 7.38 4.15 -5.30
N ASP A 105 7.15 4.59 -4.06
CA ASP A 105 7.66 5.85 -3.53
C ASP A 105 9.20 5.91 -3.50
N LEU A 106 9.86 4.76 -3.27
CA LEU A 106 11.32 4.65 -3.25
C LEU A 106 11.97 4.96 -4.59
N ILE A 107 11.26 4.77 -5.70
CA ILE A 107 11.73 5.08 -7.06
C ILE A 107 12.06 6.58 -7.19
N TYR A 108 11.37 7.42 -6.42
CA TYR A 108 11.53 8.88 -6.43
C TYR A 108 12.46 9.41 -5.34
N LEU A 109 12.95 8.52 -4.46
CA LEU A 109 13.86 8.85 -3.37
C LEU A 109 15.27 8.33 -3.63
N PHE A 110 15.41 7.15 -4.24
CA PHE A 110 16.69 6.48 -4.45
C PHE A 110 16.94 6.19 -5.94
N ASN A 111 18.20 6.20 -6.33
CA ASN A 111 18.62 5.72 -7.64
C ASN A 111 18.71 4.19 -7.64
N ILE A 112 17.68 3.52 -8.16
CA ILE A 112 17.58 2.05 -8.27
C ILE A 112 17.84 1.63 -9.73
N SER A 113 19.02 1.97 -10.25
CA SER A 113 19.39 1.83 -11.66
C SER A 113 19.36 0.41 -12.21
N ILE A 114 19.39 -0.61 -11.34
CA ILE A 114 19.24 -2.01 -11.73
C ILE A 114 17.83 -2.37 -12.20
N LEU A 115 16.81 -1.61 -11.78
CA LEU A 115 15.40 -1.88 -12.10
C LEU A 115 14.76 -0.77 -12.94
N PHE A 116 15.19 0.49 -12.75
CA PHE A 116 14.53 1.64 -13.35
C PHE A 116 15.55 2.58 -14.01
N PRO A 117 15.18 3.25 -15.11
CA PRO A 117 16.05 4.24 -15.73
C PRO A 117 16.15 5.50 -14.86
N SER A 118 17.24 6.25 -15.03
CA SER A 118 17.36 7.59 -14.45
C SER A 118 16.39 8.56 -15.11
N PHE A 119 15.66 9.33 -14.31
CA PHE A 119 14.80 10.40 -14.80
C PHE A 119 15.63 11.56 -15.35
N GLN A 120 15.20 12.10 -16.49
CA GLN A 120 15.85 13.21 -17.18
C GLN A 120 15.11 14.53 -16.91
N PRO A 121 15.79 15.68 -17.00
CA PRO A 121 15.13 16.98 -16.96
C PRO A 121 13.96 17.05 -17.97
N GLY A 122 12.78 17.42 -17.49
CA GLY A 122 11.55 17.47 -18.30
C GLY A 122 10.64 16.25 -18.16
N ASP A 123 11.12 15.14 -17.59
CA ASP A 123 10.27 14.00 -17.24
C ASP A 123 9.20 14.43 -16.22
N ARG A 124 7.99 13.88 -16.36
CA ARG A 124 6.87 14.16 -15.45
C ARG A 124 7.17 13.73 -14.00
N GLU A 125 8.09 12.79 -13.84
CA GLU A 125 8.53 12.24 -12.56
C GLU A 125 9.45 13.19 -11.77
N ILE A 126 10.14 14.14 -12.43
CA ILE A 126 11.09 15.06 -11.77
C ILE A 126 10.42 15.85 -10.64
N LYS A 127 9.18 16.32 -10.85
CA LYS A 127 8.44 17.04 -9.80
C LYS A 127 8.21 16.17 -8.56
N THR A 128 8.01 14.87 -8.73
CA THR A 128 7.83 13.94 -7.61
C THR A 128 9.17 13.63 -6.95
N VAL A 129 10.25 13.48 -7.72
CA VAL A 129 11.62 13.34 -7.18
C VAL A 129 11.98 14.54 -6.30
N GLU A 130 11.76 15.76 -6.79
CA GLU A 130 12.00 16.98 -6.03
C GLU A 130 11.16 17.05 -4.76
N ARG A 131 9.88 16.68 -4.83
CA ARG A 131 8.99 16.65 -3.65
C ARG A 131 9.46 15.63 -2.60
N MET A 132 9.76 14.40 -3.02
CA MET A 132 10.16 13.32 -2.10
C MET A 132 11.50 13.62 -1.44
N THR A 133 12.50 14.02 -2.24
CA THR A 133 13.84 14.35 -1.71
C THR A 133 13.78 15.57 -0.79
N LYS A 134 12.99 16.61 -1.13
CA LYS A 134 12.82 17.79 -0.27
C LYS A 134 12.05 17.49 1.01
N LEU A 135 10.99 16.68 0.93
CA LEU A 135 10.22 16.25 2.11
C LEU A 135 11.14 15.58 3.14
N TRP A 136 11.92 14.59 2.70
CA TRP A 136 12.85 13.89 3.59
C TRP A 136 14.02 14.77 4.05
N ALA A 137 14.60 15.58 3.17
CA ALA A 137 15.70 16.49 3.54
C ALA A 137 15.25 17.53 4.57
N ASN A 138 14.05 18.09 4.43
CA ASN A 138 13.49 19.02 5.41
C ASN A 138 13.24 18.33 6.74
N PHE A 139 12.59 17.16 6.74
CA PHE A 139 12.32 16.42 7.98
C PHE A 139 13.62 16.06 8.73
N ILE A 140 14.67 15.68 8.01
CA ILE A 140 16.00 15.42 8.60
C ILE A 140 16.59 16.68 9.23
N GLN A 141 16.41 17.85 8.62
CA GLN A 141 17.03 19.10 9.07
C GLN A 141 16.26 19.78 10.21
N THR A 142 14.94 19.72 10.18
CA THR A 142 14.09 20.55 11.05
C THR A 142 13.05 19.79 11.84
N GLY A 143 12.84 18.49 11.57
CA GLY A 143 11.59 17.82 11.93
C GLY A 143 10.40 18.52 11.28
#